data_AF-A0AAJ2UYU2-F1
#
_entry.id   AF-A0AAJ2UYU2-F1
#
_cell.length_a   1.000
_cell.length_b   1.000
_cell.length_c   1.000
_cell.angle_alpha   90.00
_cell.angle_beta   90.00
_cell.angle_gamma   90.00
#
_symmetry.space_group_name_H-M   'P 1'
#
loop_
_entity.id
_entity.type
_entity.pdbx_description
1 polymer ?
#
loop_
_entity_poly.entity_id
_entity_poly.type
_entity_poly.pdbx_seq_one_letter_code
_entity_poly.pdbx_strand_id
1 'polypeptide(L)'
;MITAWELALLAFAGYRGTELAVHDTIPDPDRDRIHEWHEARPTSRTGEFVVSLISCVYCKGWWISGALLTTYLVATDHWAGTPLLVHGIEWLAVAGAAVILNRVDDTLGRLA
;
A
#
# COMPACT_ATOMS: atom_id res chain seq x y z
N MET A 1 4.26 12.83 -15.66
CA MET A 1 5.12 12.83 -14.45
C MET A 1 4.41 13.56 -13.33
N ILE A 2 4.41 13.02 -12.13
CA ILE A 2 3.80 13.68 -10.96
C ILE A 2 4.69 14.80 -10.40
N THR A 3 4.06 15.86 -9.92
CA THR A 3 4.66 17.00 -9.23
C THR A 3 4.88 16.68 -7.75
N ALA A 4 5.67 17.52 -7.07
CA ALA A 4 5.90 17.37 -5.64
C ALA A 4 4.62 17.48 -4.80
N TRP A 5 3.66 18.31 -5.23
CA TRP A 5 2.38 18.46 -4.53
C TRP A 5 1.49 17.23 -4.70
N GLU A 6 1.40 16.70 -5.91
CA GLU A 6 0.67 15.45 -6.19
C GLU A 6 1.27 14.28 -5.42
N LEU A 7 2.61 14.20 -5.35
CA LEU A 7 3.31 13.21 -4.53
C LEU A 7 2.90 13.32 -3.05
N ALA A 8 2.88 14.53 -2.49
CA ALA A 8 2.49 14.73 -1.09
C ALA A 8 1.04 14.31 -0.82
N LEU A 9 0.10 14.66 -1.72
CA LEU A 9 -1.29 14.26 -1.62
C LEU A 9 -1.46 12.73 -1.73
N LEU A 10 -0.79 12.11 -2.70
CA LEU A 10 -0.83 10.66 -2.90
C LEU A 10 -0.18 9.91 -1.75
N ALA A 11 0.91 10.44 -1.18
CA ALA A 11 1.55 9.89 0.01
C ALA A 11 0.63 9.95 1.23
N PHE A 12 -0.05 11.07 1.44
CA PHE A 12 -1.02 11.21 2.53
C PHE A 12 -2.23 10.30 2.35
N ALA A 13 -2.75 10.20 1.12
CA ALA A 13 -3.82 9.25 0.78
C ALA A 13 -3.37 7.80 0.97
N GLY A 14 -2.14 7.46 0.58
CA GLY A 14 -1.54 6.15 0.78
C GLY A 14 -1.37 5.80 2.26
N TYR A 15 -0.89 6.75 3.07
CA TYR A 15 -0.84 6.63 4.54
C TYR A 15 -2.23 6.31 5.11
N ARG A 16 -3.22 7.17 4.85
CA ARG A 16 -4.60 6.97 5.35
C ARG A 16 -5.25 5.68 4.84
N GLY A 17 -5.06 5.34 3.57
CA GLY A 17 -5.57 4.11 2.99
C GLY A 17 -4.94 2.88 3.64
N THR A 18 -3.64 2.95 3.96
CA THR A 18 -2.94 1.87 4.68
C THR A 18 -3.47 1.72 6.09
N GLU A 19 -3.60 2.82 6.82
CA GLU A 19 -4.19 2.84 8.16
C GLU A 19 -5.59 2.22 8.16
N LEU A 20 -6.43 2.60 7.19
CA LEU A 20 -7.76 2.00 7.02
C LEU A 20 -7.64 0.49 6.74
N ALA A 21 -6.80 0.06 5.80
CA ALA A 21 -6.65 -1.36 5.48
C ALA A 21 -5.98 -2.19 6.60
N VAL A 22 -5.35 -1.57 7.59
CA VAL A 22 -4.64 -2.23 8.69
C VAL A 22 -5.47 -2.24 9.97
N HIS A 23 -6.11 -1.12 10.30
CA HIS A 23 -6.82 -0.92 11.55
C HIS A 23 -8.34 -1.08 11.41
N ASP A 24 -8.89 -1.06 10.20
CA ASP A 24 -10.30 -1.33 9.99
C ASP A 24 -10.56 -2.84 10.04
N THR A 25 -11.64 -3.22 10.73
CA THR A 25 -12.06 -4.62 10.90
C THR A 25 -12.86 -5.14 9.72
N ILE A 26 -13.22 -4.27 8.76
CA ILE A 26 -13.96 -4.65 7.54
C ILE A 26 -13.34 -5.86 6.79
N PRO A 27 -12.01 -5.97 6.61
CA PRO A 27 -11.40 -7.09 5.91
C PRO A 27 -11.12 -8.30 6.79
N ASP A 28 -11.37 -8.25 8.11
CA ASP A 28 -11.02 -9.32 9.05
C ASP A 28 -11.62 -10.69 8.68
N PRO A 29 -12.91 -10.82 8.29
CA PRO A 29 -13.47 -12.13 7.95
C PRO A 29 -12.79 -12.80 6.75
N ASP A 30 -12.32 -12.02 5.79
CA ASP A 30 -11.61 -12.54 4.62
C ASP A 30 -10.14 -12.84 4.96
N ARG A 31 -9.54 -12.05 5.86
CA ARG A 31 -8.21 -12.32 6.41
C ARG A 31 -8.19 -13.65 7.16
N ASP A 32 -9.17 -13.88 8.03
CA ASP A 32 -9.31 -15.11 8.80
C ASP A 32 -9.47 -16.32 7.87
N ARG A 33 -10.31 -16.22 6.84
CA ARG A 33 -10.44 -17.28 5.82
C ARG A 33 -9.13 -17.58 5.09
N ILE A 34 -8.33 -16.57 4.77
CA ILE A 34 -7.03 -16.78 4.11
C ILE A 34 -6.04 -17.44 5.08
N HIS A 35 -6.06 -17.06 6.35
CA HIS A 35 -5.25 -17.71 7.39
C HIS A 35 -5.67 -19.18 7.59
N GLU A 36 -6.96 -19.47 7.72
CA GLU A 36 -7.48 -20.85 7.81
C GLU A 36 -7.11 -21.68 6.57
N TRP A 37 -7.23 -21.10 5.37
CA TRP A 37 -6.82 -21.75 4.12
C TRP A 37 -5.31 -22.09 4.09
N HIS A 38 -4.47 -21.20 4.64
CA HIS A 38 -3.03 -21.40 4.75
C HIS A 38 -2.66 -22.44 5.81
N GLU A 39 -3.32 -22.42 6.96
CA GLU A 39 -3.14 -23.43 8.02
C GLU A 39 -3.49 -24.84 7.53
N ALA A 40 -4.47 -24.95 6.64
CA ALA A 40 -4.80 -26.21 5.96
C ALA A 40 -3.74 -26.64 4.91
N ARG A 41 -2.80 -25.76 4.51
CA ARG A 41 -1.75 -26.01 3.47
C ARG A 41 -0.38 -25.40 3.84
N PRO A 42 0.22 -25.83 4.97
CA PRO A 42 1.35 -25.13 5.60
C PRO A 42 2.68 -25.20 4.82
N THR A 43 2.80 -26.06 3.80
CA THR A 43 4.04 -26.22 3.02
C THR A 43 4.03 -25.50 1.66
N SER A 44 2.97 -24.73 1.36
CA SER A 44 2.84 -24.05 0.08
C SER A 44 3.57 -22.70 0.08
N ARG A 45 4.66 -22.56 -0.69
CA ARG A 45 5.35 -21.26 -0.89
C ARG A 45 4.41 -20.16 -1.37
N THR A 46 3.43 -20.53 -2.21
CA THR A 46 2.42 -19.59 -2.69
C THR A 46 1.53 -19.10 -1.55
N GLY A 47 1.20 -19.98 -0.59
CA GLY A 47 0.41 -19.61 0.57
C GLY A 47 1.17 -18.66 1.50
N GLU A 48 2.44 -18.94 1.79
CA GLU A 48 3.30 -18.05 2.57
C GLU A 48 3.44 -16.67 1.91
N PHE A 49 3.62 -16.62 0.59
CA PHE A 49 3.71 -15.36 -0.16
C PHE A 49 2.42 -14.54 -0.04
N VAL A 50 1.25 -15.17 -0.24
CA VAL A 50 -0.06 -14.50 -0.15
C VAL A 50 -0.30 -13.99 1.27
N VAL A 51 -0.07 -14.81 2.29
CA VAL A 51 -0.24 -14.42 3.70
C VAL A 51 0.70 -13.26 4.05
N SER A 52 1.96 -13.32 3.63
CA SER A 52 2.93 -12.23 3.83
C SER A 52 2.46 -10.91 3.18
N LEU A 53 1.94 -10.99 1.95
CA LEU A 53 1.46 -9.84 1.19
C LEU A 53 0.30 -9.11 1.90
N ILE A 54 -0.64 -9.87 2.47
CA ILE A 54 -1.81 -9.30 3.17
C ILE A 54 -1.52 -8.93 4.62
N SER A 55 -0.52 -9.55 5.25
CA SER A 55 -0.21 -9.37 6.67
C SER A 55 0.73 -8.19 6.90
N CYS A 56 1.70 -8.00 6.02
CA CYS A 56 2.69 -6.93 6.15
C CYS A 56 2.08 -5.55 5.82
N VAL A 57 2.12 -4.65 6.79
CA VAL A 57 1.68 -3.24 6.64
C VAL A 57 2.39 -2.56 5.47
N TYR A 58 3.70 -2.80 5.31
CA TYR A 58 4.48 -2.26 4.20
C TYR A 58 4.06 -2.84 2.84
N CYS A 59 3.69 -4.12 2.78
CA CYS A 59 3.19 -4.75 1.56
C CYS A 59 1.81 -4.21 1.17
N LYS A 60 0.90 -4.08 2.14
CA LYS A 60 -0.41 -3.44 1.90
C LYS A 60 -0.24 -1.99 1.45
N GLY A 61 0.60 -1.22 2.14
CA GLY A 61 0.88 0.16 1.79
C GLY A 61 1.50 0.33 0.41
N TRP A 62 2.36 -0.61 -0.02
CA TRP A 62 2.87 -0.67 -1.39
C TRP A 62 1.74 -0.80 -2.41
N TRP A 63 0.86 -1.78 -2.26
CA TRP A 63 -0.23 -2.02 -3.21
C TRP A 63 -1.26 -0.89 -3.22
N ILE A 64 -1.62 -0.36 -2.05
CA ILE A 64 -2.54 0.78 -1.92
C ILE A 64 -1.97 2.02 -2.62
N SER A 65 -0.69 2.32 -2.39
CA SER A 65 0.00 3.44 -3.06
C SER A 65 -0.01 3.29 -4.58
N GLY A 66 0.19 2.07 -5.08
CA GLY A 66 0.12 1.77 -6.51
C GLY A 66 -1.26 1.94 -7.10
N ALA A 67 -2.29 1.45 -6.41
CA ALA A 67 -3.68 1.60 -6.83
C ALA A 67 -4.10 3.07 -6.87
N LEU A 68 -3.71 3.85 -5.85
CA LEU A 68 -3.97 5.29 -5.79
C LEU A 68 -3.25 6.04 -6.91
N LEU A 69 -1.95 5.78 -7.11
CA LEU A 69 -1.18 6.40 -8.19
C LEU A 69 -1.78 6.06 -9.56
N THR A 70 -2.09 4.79 -9.81
CA THR A 70 -2.69 4.35 -11.08
C THR A 70 -4.03 5.02 -11.31
N THR A 71 -4.89 5.06 -10.29
CA THR A 71 -6.20 5.73 -10.35
C THR A 71 -6.03 7.21 -10.67
N TYR A 72 -5.09 7.88 -10.01
CA TYR A 72 -4.78 9.28 -10.25
C TYR A 72 -4.35 9.52 -11.69
N LEU A 73 -3.34 8.77 -12.16
CA LEU A 73 -2.80 8.92 -13.51
C LEU A 73 -3.84 8.65 -14.60
N VAL A 74 -4.73 7.67 -14.40
CA VAL A 74 -5.82 7.38 -15.33
C VAL A 74 -6.89 8.48 -15.29
N ALA A 75 -7.27 8.94 -14.10
CA ALA A 75 -8.31 9.97 -13.94
C ALA A 75 -7.88 11.35 -14.47
N THR A 76 -6.58 11.66 -14.44
CA THR A 76 -6.02 12.93 -14.92
C THR A 76 -5.40 12.84 -16.31
N ASP A 77 -5.59 11.73 -17.03
CA ASP A 77 -5.02 11.48 -18.36
C ASP A 77 -3.49 11.63 -18.42
N HIS A 78 -2.81 11.39 -17.29
CA HIS A 78 -1.35 11.42 -17.18
C HIS A 78 -0.69 10.06 -17.40
N TRP A 79 -1.50 9.00 -17.58
CA TRP A 79 -1.02 7.65 -17.84
C TRP A 79 -0.40 7.50 -19.23
N ALA A 80 -0.98 8.14 -20.24
CA ALA A 80 -0.48 8.06 -21.60
C ALA A 80 0.76 8.95 -21.81
N GLY A 81 1.74 8.48 -22.58
CA GLY A 81 2.89 9.28 -23.01
C GLY A 81 4.09 9.31 -22.05
N THR A 82 4.01 8.67 -20.88
CA THR A 82 5.14 8.49 -19.97
C THR A 82 5.61 7.02 -19.99
N PRO A 83 6.92 6.72 -20.04
CA PRO A 83 7.40 5.33 -20.01
C PRO A 83 6.98 4.60 -18.74
N LEU A 84 6.60 3.32 -18.85
CA LEU A 84 6.18 2.51 -17.70
C LEU A 84 7.21 2.48 -16.57
N LEU A 85 8.50 2.53 -16.91
CA LEU A 85 9.58 2.59 -15.92
C LEU A 85 9.49 3.83 -15.04
N VAL A 86 9.08 4.98 -15.59
CA VAL A 86 8.88 6.22 -14.83
C VAL A 86 7.72 6.06 -13.85
N HIS A 87 6.60 5.46 -14.28
CA HIS A 87 5.50 5.14 -13.36
C HIS A 87 5.90 4.17 -12.25
N GLY A 88 6.81 3.23 -12.54
CA GLY A 88 7.41 2.36 -11.51
C GLY A 88 8.21 3.15 -10.47
N ILE A 89 8.96 4.17 -10.90
CA ILE A 89 9.69 5.08 -10.00
C ILE A 89 8.72 5.96 -9.20
N GLU A 90 7.67 6.46 -9.83
CA GLU A 90 6.62 7.25 -9.16
C GLU A 90 5.90 6.41 -8.09
N TRP A 91 5.63 5.13 -8.37
CA TRP A 91 5.07 4.21 -7.39
C TRP A 91 6.00 4.06 -6.18
N LEU A 92 7.29 3.82 -6.41
CA LEU A 92 8.30 3.79 -5.35
C LEU A 92 8.33 5.08 -4.52
N ALA A 93 8.23 6.23 -5.17
CA ALA A 93 8.21 7.52 -4.50
C ALA A 93 6.97 7.68 -3.59
N VAL A 94 5.78 7.36 -4.10
CA VAL A 94 4.52 7.46 -3.33
C VAL A 94 4.55 6.50 -2.13
N ALA A 95 4.92 5.25 -2.35
CA ALA A 95 4.98 4.24 -1.29
C ALA A 95 6.03 4.60 -0.23
N GLY A 96 7.21 5.06 -0.65
CA GLY A 96 8.27 5.50 0.27
C GLY A 96 7.83 6.68 1.13
N ALA A 97 7.18 7.68 0.52
CA ALA A 97 6.67 8.85 1.23
C ALA A 97 5.55 8.48 2.23
N ALA A 98 4.61 7.61 1.84
CA ALA A 98 3.57 7.11 2.74
C ALA A 98 4.16 6.36 3.95
N VAL A 99 5.21 5.56 3.74
CA VAL A 99 5.91 4.84 4.82
C VAL A 99 6.61 5.79 5.79
N ILE A 100 7.19 6.90 5.30
CA ILE A 100 7.77 7.92 6.18
C ILE A 100 6.70 8.50 7.11
N LEU A 101 5.52 8.82 6.58
CA LEU A 101 4.40 9.32 7.39
C LEU A 101 3.97 8.31 8.46
N ASN A 102 3.79 7.03 8.09
CA ASN A 102 3.50 5.95 9.05
C ASN A 102 4.55 5.89 10.17
N ARG A 103 5.84 5.90 9.81
CA ARG A 103 6.91 5.83 10.83
C ARG A 103 6.95 7.03 11.75
N VAL A 104 6.65 8.22 11.24
CA VAL A 104 6.57 9.43 12.06
C VAL A 104 5.42 9.30 13.06
N ASP A 105 4.24 8.87 12.60
CA ASP A 105 3.07 8.65 13.45
C ASP A 105 3.33 7.59 14.53
N ASP A 106 3.89 6.43 14.15
CA ASP A 106 4.31 5.37 15.08
C ASP A 106 5.31 5.85 16.15
N THR A 107 6.16 6.80 15.79
CA THR A 107 7.19 7.35 16.68
C THR A 107 6.57 8.36 17.65
N LEU A 108 5.71 9.25 17.14
CA LEU A 108 5.03 10.25 17.95
C LEU A 108 4.00 9.63 18.89
N GLY A 109 3.25 8.62 18.45
CA GLY A 109 2.27 7.90 19.27
C GLY A 109 2.88 7.16 20.46
N ARG A 110 4.19 6.83 20.41
CA ARG A 110 4.92 6.24 21.55
C ARG A 110 5.38 7.26 22.60
N LEU A 111 5.38 8.55 22.26
CA LEU A 111 5.83 9.62 23.14
C LEU A 111 4.67 10.31 23.88
N ALA A 112 3.43 10.04 23.48
CA ALA A 112 2.20 10.51 24.11
C ALA A 112 1.68 9.52 25.16
#